data_AF-A0A7R9HUI8-F1
#
_entry.id   AF-A0A7R9HUI8-F1
#
_cell.length_a   1.000
_cell.length_b   1.000
_cell.length_c   1.000
_cell.angle_alpha   90.00
_cell.angle_beta   90.00
_cell.angle_gamma   90.00
#
_symmetry.space_group_name_H-M   'P 1'
#
loop_
_entity.id
_entity.type
_entity.pdbx_description
1 polymer ?
#
loop_
_entity_poly.entity_id
_entity_poly.type
_entity_poly.pdbx_seq_one_letter_code
_entity_poly.pdbx_strand_id
1 'polypeptide(L)'
;MVLAGAFTLGFDSAIATTLNMFPSFSLNILEAVEKGDTVKAKAEQRKLTAAIFAVTRNGGWVATMKAVMNLLTPINVGEPRPPLVPLTPSQIQEMKEELKGLKLL
;
A
#
# COMPACT_ATOMS: atom_id res chain seq x y z
N MET A 1 -8.86 -2.33 1.28
CA MET A 1 -8.42 -3.73 1.50
C MET A 1 -8.33 -3.98 3.00
N VAL A 2 -8.81 -5.13 3.50
CA VAL A 2 -8.82 -5.46 4.94
C VAL A 2 -8.24 -6.88 5.14
N LEU A 3 -6.93 -6.98 5.34
CA LEU A 3 -6.22 -8.24 5.54
C LEU A 3 -6.38 -8.78 6.96
N ALA A 4 -6.34 -7.91 7.97
CA ALA A 4 -6.43 -8.34 9.37
C ALA A 4 -7.74 -9.09 9.66
N GLY A 5 -8.86 -8.58 9.11
CA GLY A 5 -10.16 -9.24 9.22
C GLY A 5 -10.21 -10.56 8.45
N ALA A 6 -9.67 -10.60 7.23
CA ALA A 6 -9.65 -11.81 6.40
C ALA A 6 -8.87 -12.94 7.09
N PHE A 7 -7.63 -12.68 7.54
CA PHE A 7 -6.83 -13.70 8.22
C PHE A 7 -7.46 -14.13 9.55
N THR A 8 -8.10 -13.21 10.30
CA THR A 8 -8.83 -13.58 11.53
C THR A 8 -10.00 -14.55 11.26
N LEU A 9 -10.60 -14.48 10.06
CA LEU A 9 -11.68 -15.37 9.63
C LEU A 9 -11.17 -16.69 9.03
N GLY A 10 -9.86 -16.96 9.11
CA GLY A 10 -9.26 -18.22 8.65
C GLY A 10 -8.84 -18.23 7.18
N PHE A 11 -8.76 -17.07 6.52
CA PHE A 11 -8.11 -17.00 5.21
C PHE A 11 -6.62 -17.29 5.36
N ASP A 12 -6.09 -18.16 4.50
CA ASP A 12 -4.69 -18.60 4.52
C ASP A 12 -3.81 -17.86 3.49
N SER A 13 -4.43 -17.08 2.61
CA SER A 13 -3.76 -16.42 1.49
C SER A 13 -4.49 -15.15 1.06
N ALA A 14 -3.77 -14.25 0.39
CA ALA A 14 -4.34 -13.03 -0.16
C ALA A 14 -3.63 -12.63 -1.46
N ILE A 15 -4.42 -12.18 -2.44
CA ILE A 15 -3.92 -11.54 -3.66
C ILE A 15 -4.15 -10.03 -3.50
N ALA A 16 -3.06 -9.28 -3.39
CA ALA A 16 -3.13 -7.85 -3.09
C ALA A 16 -2.06 -7.08 -3.85
N THR A 17 -2.48 -6.09 -4.64
CA THR A 17 -1.55 -5.24 -5.41
C THR A 17 -0.60 -4.44 -4.52
N THR A 18 -1.02 -4.12 -3.29
CA THR A 18 -0.19 -3.43 -2.29
C THR A 18 1.07 -4.20 -1.90
N LEU A 19 1.12 -5.53 -2.12
CA LEU A 19 2.31 -6.33 -1.84
C LEU A 19 3.50 -5.91 -2.70
N ASN A 20 3.27 -5.28 -3.85
CA ASN A 20 4.34 -4.75 -4.71
C ASN A 20 5.04 -3.51 -4.15
N MET A 21 4.48 -2.87 -3.12
CA MET A 21 4.97 -1.60 -2.56
C MET A 21 5.18 -1.68 -1.05
N PHE A 22 4.30 -2.38 -0.32
CA PHE A 22 4.32 -2.47 1.13
C PHE A 22 4.09 -3.91 1.64
N PRO A 23 4.93 -4.89 1.24
CA PRO A 23 4.73 -6.28 1.63
C PRO A 23 4.79 -6.48 3.15
N SER A 24 5.65 -5.73 3.84
CA SER A 24 5.89 -5.88 5.29
C SER A 24 4.63 -5.67 6.12
N PHE A 25 3.72 -4.77 5.74
CA PHE A 25 2.47 -4.61 6.47
C PHE A 25 1.62 -5.89 6.42
N SER A 26 1.48 -6.50 5.24
CA SER A 26 0.71 -7.73 5.07
C SER A 26 1.33 -8.88 5.86
N LEU A 27 2.66 -9.02 5.83
CA LEU A 27 3.38 -10.03 6.61
C LEU A 27 3.21 -9.82 8.12
N ASN A 28 3.33 -8.59 8.60
CA ASN A 28 3.14 -8.26 10.02
C ASN A 28 1.71 -8.51 10.49
N ILE A 29 0.71 -8.24 9.61
CA ILE A 29 -0.69 -8.51 9.90
C ILE A 29 -0.92 -10.02 10.01
N LEU A 30 -0.40 -10.82 9.06
CA LEU A 30 -0.50 -12.27 9.08
C LEU A 30 0.13 -12.85 10.36
N GLU A 31 1.38 -12.49 10.63
CA GLU A 31 2.12 -12.94 11.82
C GLU A 31 1.38 -12.58 13.13
N ALA A 32 0.80 -11.38 13.21
CA ALA A 32 0.05 -10.96 14.39
C ALA A 32 -1.23 -11.78 14.57
N VAL A 33 -1.95 -12.09 13.50
CA VAL A 33 -3.14 -12.94 13.55
C VAL A 33 -2.80 -14.37 13.94
N GLU A 34 -1.74 -14.95 13.38
CA GLU A 34 -1.26 -16.30 13.73
C GLU A 34 -0.89 -16.43 15.22
N LYS A 35 -0.37 -15.35 15.80
CA LYS A 35 -0.04 -15.26 17.24
C LYS A 35 -1.24 -14.92 18.13
N GLY A 36 -2.43 -14.69 17.56
CA GLY A 36 -3.61 -14.24 18.29
C GLY A 36 -3.55 -12.77 18.75
N ASP A 37 -2.56 -11.99 18.31
CA ASP A 37 -2.39 -10.58 18.65
C ASP A 37 -3.24 -9.67 17.74
N THR A 38 -4.54 -9.67 18.01
CA THR A 38 -5.52 -8.88 17.25
C THR A 38 -5.29 -7.37 17.37
N VAL A 39 -4.65 -6.90 18.44
CA VAL A 39 -4.33 -5.47 18.65
C VAL A 39 -3.22 -5.05 17.70
N LYS A 40 -2.12 -5.82 17.62
CA LYS A 40 -1.04 -5.58 16.67
C LYS A 40 -1.54 -5.70 15.23
N ALA A 41 -2.33 -6.73 14.90
CA ALA A 41 -2.90 -6.91 13.56
C ALA A 41 -3.72 -5.69 13.12
N LYS A 42 -4.57 -5.16 14.00
CA LYS A 42 -5.38 -3.96 13.74
C LYS A 42 -4.52 -2.71 13.60
N ALA A 43 -3.46 -2.57 14.40
CA ALA A 43 -2.54 -1.44 14.30
C ALA A 43 -1.79 -1.43 12.96
N GLU A 44 -1.26 -2.58 12.53
CA GLU A 44 -0.58 -2.72 11.24
C GLU A 44 -1.55 -2.49 10.06
N GLN A 45 -2.79 -3.00 10.16
CA GLN A 45 -3.83 -2.72 9.17
C GLN A 45 -4.13 -1.23 9.05
N ARG A 46 -4.15 -0.47 10.15
CA ARG A 46 -4.34 0.99 10.12
C ARG A 46 -3.18 1.71 9.42
N LYS A 47 -1.95 1.29 9.66
CA LYS A 47 -0.76 1.84 8.97
C LYS A 47 -0.84 1.59 7.47
N LEU A 48 -1.17 0.35 7.05
CA LEU A 48 -1.39 0.01 5.65
C LEU A 48 -2.51 0.84 5.03
N THR A 49 -3.62 1.01 5.74
CA THR A 49 -4.74 1.86 5.28
C THR A 49 -4.30 3.31 5.09
N ALA A 50 -3.52 3.88 6.02
CA ALA A 50 -2.99 5.24 5.89
C ALA A 50 -2.04 5.39 4.69
N ALA A 51 -1.15 4.41 4.48
CA ALA A 51 -0.26 4.37 3.32
C ALA A 51 -1.05 4.31 2.00
N ILE A 52 -2.09 3.47 1.93
CA ILE A 52 -2.98 3.37 0.77
C ILE A 52 -3.66 4.72 0.50
N PHE A 53 -4.19 5.39 1.54
CA PHE A 53 -4.83 6.69 1.37
C PHE A 53 -3.87 7.74 0.80
N ALA A 54 -2.64 7.81 1.33
CA ALA A 54 -1.61 8.71 0.83
C ALA A 54 -1.28 8.45 -0.66
N VAL A 55 -1.16 7.17 -1.04
CA VAL A 55 -0.93 6.78 -2.44
C VAL A 55 -2.11 7.17 -3.33
N THR A 56 -3.35 6.90 -2.91
CA THR A 56 -4.52 7.05 -3.78
C THR A 56 -5.11 8.45 -3.84
N ARG A 57 -4.59 9.43 -3.07
CA ARG A 57 -5.18 10.77 -2.95
C ARG A 57 -5.41 11.46 -4.30
N ASN A 58 -4.43 11.35 -5.19
CA ASN A 58 -4.35 12.16 -6.42
C ASN A 58 -4.70 11.40 -7.70
N GLY A 59 -5.26 10.19 -7.63
CA GLY A 59 -5.62 9.46 -8.83
C GLY A 59 -6.13 8.04 -8.61
N GLY A 60 -6.52 7.40 -9.72
CA GLY A 60 -6.99 6.02 -9.72
C GLY A 60 -5.89 5.03 -9.34
N TRP A 61 -6.31 3.84 -8.87
CA TRP A 61 -5.44 2.81 -8.29
C TRP A 61 -4.20 2.48 -9.13
N VAL A 62 -4.37 2.24 -10.43
CA VAL A 62 -3.26 1.83 -11.30
C VAL A 62 -2.24 2.95 -11.51
N ALA A 63 -2.70 4.19 -11.74
CA ALA A 63 -1.81 5.33 -11.96
C ALA A 63 -0.98 5.64 -10.71
N THR A 64 -1.64 5.68 -9.55
CA THR A 64 -0.99 5.95 -8.27
C THR A 64 -0.08 4.80 -7.82
N MET A 65 -0.49 3.54 -8.05
CA MET A 65 0.34 2.36 -7.80
C MET A 65 1.64 2.39 -8.60
N LYS A 66 1.57 2.65 -9.92
CA LYS A 66 2.78 2.68 -10.75
C LYS A 66 3.71 3.83 -10.32
N ALA A 67 3.15 4.99 -10.01
CA ALA A 67 3.91 6.12 -9.48
C ALA A 67 4.62 5.76 -8.17
N VAL A 68 3.93 5.19 -7.18
CA VAL A 68 4.57 4.83 -5.90
C VAL A 68 5.57 3.67 -6.04
N MET A 69 5.34 2.71 -6.94
CA MET A 69 6.31 1.64 -7.20
C MET A 69 7.61 2.18 -7.78
N ASN A 70 7.54 3.13 -8.71
CA ASN A 70 8.71 3.82 -9.25
C ASN A 70 9.44 4.65 -8.18
N LEU A 71 8.77 5.06 -7.10
CA LEU A 71 9.38 5.79 -5.98
C LEU A 71 10.02 4.87 -4.93
N LEU A 72 9.34 3.77 -4.56
CA LEU A 72 9.72 2.93 -3.41
C LEU A 72 10.56 1.72 -3.79
N THR A 73 10.59 1.35 -5.06
CA THR A 73 11.27 0.14 -5.52
C THR A 73 12.33 0.48 -6.57
N PRO A 74 13.36 -0.36 -6.75
CA PRO A 74 14.32 -0.18 -7.83
C PRO A 74 13.75 -0.54 -9.22
N ILE A 75 12.47 -0.92 -9.32
CA ILE A 75 11.84 -1.40 -10.55
C ILE A 75 11.10 -0.24 -11.21
N ASN A 76 11.51 0.15 -12.41
CA ASN A 76 10.76 1.09 -13.23
C ASN A 76 9.63 0.37 -13.98
N VAL A 77 8.39 0.55 -13.53
CA VAL A 77 7.19 -0.01 -14.17
C VAL A 77 6.59 0.92 -15.24
N GLY A 78 7.17 2.11 -15.41
CA GLY A 78 6.73 3.13 -16.37
C GLY A 78 5.34 3.70 -16.08
N GLU A 79 4.86 4.57 -16.97
CA GLU A 79 3.57 5.22 -16.85
C GLU A 79 2.39 4.28 -17.18
N PRO A 80 1.17 4.56 -16.71
CA PRO A 80 -0.02 3.85 -17.14
C PRO A 80 -0.29 4.07 -18.64
N ARG A 81 -0.89 3.06 -19.29
CA ARG A 81 -1.32 3.17 -20.69
C ARG A 81 -2.69 3.89 -20.77
N PRO A 82 -2.97 4.69 -21.81
CA PRO A 82 -4.31 5.19 -22.07
C PRO A 82 -5.37 4.07 -22.07
N PRO A 83 -6.59 4.31 -21.56
CA PRO A 83 -7.17 5.61 -21.21
C PRO A 83 -6.82 6.13 -19.81
N LEU A 84 -5.97 5.43 -19.06
CA LEU A 84 -5.52 5.88 -17.74
C LEU A 84 -4.56 7.07 -17.88
N VAL A 85 -4.71 8.05 -16.99
CA VAL A 85 -3.92 9.28 -16.98
C VAL A 85 -2.79 9.16 -15.95
N PRO A 86 -1.54 9.46 -16.32
CA PRO A 86 -0.42 9.48 -15.38
C PRO A 86 -0.57 10.61 -14.35
N LEU A 87 0.09 10.49 -13.20
CA LEU A 87 0.15 11.58 -12.23
C LEU A 87 1.04 12.70 -12.76
N THR A 88 0.71 13.95 -12.42
CA THR A 88 1.59 15.09 -12.69
C THR A 88 2.79 15.09 -11.75
N PRO A 89 3.90 15.78 -12.09
CA PRO A 89 5.04 15.92 -11.19
C PRO A 89 4.69 16.51 -9.82
N SER A 90 3.74 17.46 -9.77
CA SER A 90 3.28 18.04 -8.50
C SER A 90 2.53 17.03 -7.63
N GLN A 91 1.69 16.18 -8.23
CA GLN A 91 0.97 15.12 -7.51
C GLN A 91 1.92 14.03 -6.98
N ILE A 92 2.96 13.70 -7.75
CA ILE A 92 4.02 12.76 -7.31
C ILE A 92 4.80 13.37 -6.13
N GLN A 93 5.11 14.65 -6.19
CA GLN A 93 5.82 15.33 -5.11
C GLN A 93 4.97 15.40 -3.82
N GLU A 94 3.66 15.66 -3.92
CA GLU A 94 2.74 15.60 -2.78
C GLU A 94 2.69 14.20 -2.16
N MET A 95 2.54 13.16 -2.99
CA MET A 95 2.58 11.76 -2.54
C MET A 95 3.89 11.46 -1.79
N LYS A 96 5.02 11.94 -2.29
CA LYS A 96 6.33 11.74 -1.67
C LYS A 96 6.39 12.36 -0.27
N GLU A 97 5.89 13.58 -0.10
CA GLU A 97 5.88 14.24 1.21
C GLU A 97 4.93 13.56 2.20
N GLU A 98 3.76 13.08 1.74
CA GLU A 98 2.86 12.28 2.60
C GLU A 98 3.52 10.97 3.05
N LEU A 99 4.18 10.26 2.15
CA LEU A 99 4.86 9.01 2.47
C LEU A 99 6.04 9.22 3.44
N LYS A 100 6.80 10.31 3.30
CA LYS A 100 7.81 10.72 4.29
C LYS A 100 7.20 10.99 5.66
N GLY A 101 6.05 11.69 5.71
CA GLY A 101 5.30 11.91 6.95
C GLY A 101 4.88 10.62 7.65
N LEU A 102 4.65 9.56 6.88
CA LEU A 102 4.37 8.21 7.37
C LEU A 102 5.63 7.35 7.62
N LYS A 103 6.84 7.90 7.37
CA LYS A 103 8.14 7.19 7.45
C LYS A 103 8.22 5.97 6.52
N LEU A 104 7.65 6.10 5.33
CA LEU A 104 7.65 5.05 4.30
C LEU A 104 8.59 5.37 3.13
N LEU A 105 9.27 6.53 3.18
CA LEU A 105 10.24 7.00 2.20
C LEU A 105 11.36 7.76 2.91
#